data_AF-A0A2T4I8Z2-F1
#
_entry.id   AF-A0A2T4I8Z2-F1
#
_cell.length_a   1.000
_cell.length_b   1.000
_cell.length_c   1.000
_cell.angle_alpha   90.00
_cell.angle_beta   90.00
_cell.angle_gamma   90.00
#
_symmetry.space_group_name_H-M   'P 1'
#
loop_
_entity.id
_entity.type
_entity.pdbx_description
1 polymer ?
#
loop_
_entity_poly.entity_id
_entity_poly.type
_entity_poly.pdbx_seq_one_letter_code
_entity_poly.pdbx_strand_id
1 'polypeptide(L)'
;MEVQMLKRFKEFQKQRNFKLELIISSLLLFFAISCLALYFITKSLGLYHKKTLSADVIFLQDITFLSEWYAVFVMIFCSLKISRMLTTKQIFIYKYTEYSFTSWSIFIFLLYIAGFIMGQAIINDDKDFPTLYRALTIHVIIPIIWVTYFSLFPLNDQKTKKQIWLGTLQTFSILCFYALWLLLRLLPGISLDDKIWVDKIPYSFISPYNIGIIKYILVNIGIFGVFISGYIFTYYLNNFIYKKITTNKQKLDKSEKIITK
;
A
#
# COMPACT_ATOMS: atom_id res chain seq x y z
N MET A 1 14.69 -33.93 4.32
CA MET A 1 14.84 -32.70 3.51
C MET A 1 13.82 -31.62 3.91
N GLU A 2 12.52 -31.94 3.98
CA GLU A 2 11.46 -31.02 4.45
C GLU A 2 11.68 -30.46 5.87
N VAL A 3 12.02 -31.32 6.84
CA VAL A 3 12.23 -30.87 8.24
C VAL A 3 13.39 -29.87 8.36
N GLN A 4 14.42 -30.01 7.52
CA GLN A 4 15.58 -29.13 7.49
C GLN A 4 15.27 -27.81 6.76
N MET A 5 14.47 -27.84 5.69
CA MET A 5 13.93 -26.64 5.05
C MET A 5 12.99 -25.87 5.98
N LEU A 6 12.10 -26.57 6.69
CA LEU A 6 11.18 -25.95 7.66
C LEU A 6 11.93 -25.30 8.83
N LYS A 7 13.02 -25.92 9.28
CA LYS A 7 13.91 -25.38 10.33
C LYS A 7 14.68 -24.15 9.84
N ARG A 8 15.26 -24.21 8.64
CA ARG A 8 15.90 -23.06 7.98
C ARG A 8 14.93 -21.91 7.71
N PHE A 9 13.69 -22.21 7.31
CA PHE A 9 12.64 -21.22 7.10
C PHE A 9 12.24 -20.55 8.43
N LYS A 10 12.09 -21.33 9.51
CA LYS A 10 11.82 -20.79 10.87
C LYS A 10 12.99 -19.99 11.44
N GLU A 11 14.23 -20.35 11.12
CA GLU A 11 15.43 -19.57 11.47
C GLU A 11 15.53 -18.29 10.64
N PHE A 12 15.21 -18.35 9.34
CA PHE A 12 15.13 -17.20 8.45
C PHE A 12 14.06 -16.21 8.91
N GLN A 13 12.88 -16.68 9.31
CA GLN A 13 11.82 -15.86 9.93
C GLN A 13 12.29 -15.07 11.16
N LYS A 14 13.35 -15.54 11.86
CA LYS A 14 13.93 -14.87 13.04
C LYS A 14 15.07 -13.89 12.71
N GLN A 15 15.51 -13.80 11.45
CA GLN A 15 16.71 -13.04 11.04
C GLN A 15 16.39 -11.76 10.24
N ARG A 16 15.44 -10.92 10.70
CA ARG A 16 15.42 -9.53 10.20
C ARG A 16 16.74 -8.88 10.63
N ASN A 17 17.61 -8.59 9.66
CA ASN A 17 18.94 -8.02 9.90
C ASN A 17 19.09 -6.69 9.16
N PHE A 18 20.09 -5.91 9.55
CA PHE A 18 20.32 -4.57 9.02
C PHE A 18 20.43 -4.54 7.48
N LYS A 19 21.18 -5.49 6.91
CA LYS A 19 21.42 -5.56 5.46
C LYS A 19 20.13 -5.85 4.70
N LEU A 20 19.33 -6.80 5.18
CA LEU A 20 18.05 -7.15 4.57
C LEU A 20 17.07 -5.97 4.58
N GLU A 21 16.90 -5.33 5.74
CA GLU A 21 16.00 -4.18 5.90
C GLU A 21 16.42 -3.01 5.00
N LEU A 22 17.73 -2.79 4.86
CA LEU A 22 18.28 -1.78 3.97
C LEU A 22 18.02 -2.11 2.49
N ILE A 23 18.22 -3.36 2.07
CA ILE A 23 17.97 -3.81 0.69
C ILE A 23 16.50 -3.62 0.33
N ILE A 24 15.58 -4.07 1.19
CA ILE A 24 14.14 -4.00 0.89
C ILE A 24 13.68 -2.54 0.80
N SER A 25 14.08 -1.69 1.75
CA SER A 25 13.75 -0.27 1.69
C SER A 25 14.39 0.43 0.48
N SER A 26 15.60 0.05 0.09
CA SER A 26 16.27 0.63 -1.07
C SER A 26 15.62 0.20 -2.39
N LEU A 27 15.20 -1.06 -2.51
CA LEU A 27 14.48 -1.57 -3.68
C LEU A 27 13.14 -0.85 -3.84
N LEU A 28 12.35 -0.77 -2.77
CA LEU A 28 11.07 -0.04 -2.77
C LEU A 28 11.26 1.42 -3.17
N LEU A 29 12.28 2.08 -2.61
CA LEU A 29 12.60 3.48 -2.92
C LEU A 29 13.03 3.65 -4.38
N PHE A 30 13.92 2.79 -4.88
CA PHE A 30 14.40 2.84 -6.26
C PHE A 30 13.26 2.67 -7.26
N PHE A 31 12.41 1.67 -7.06
CA PHE A 31 11.27 1.41 -7.95
C PHE A 31 10.29 2.59 -7.94
N ALA A 32 9.91 3.10 -6.77
CA ALA A 32 8.99 4.24 -6.67
C ALA A 32 9.54 5.51 -7.33
N ILE A 33 10.81 5.86 -7.08
CA ILE A 33 11.43 7.05 -7.68
C ILE A 33 11.61 6.89 -9.18
N SER A 34 12.19 5.77 -9.62
CA SER A 34 12.53 5.59 -11.03
C SER A 34 11.30 5.57 -11.93
N CYS A 35 10.19 4.97 -11.49
CA CYS A 35 8.98 4.90 -12.29
C CYS A 35 8.27 6.26 -12.40
N LEU A 36 8.21 7.03 -11.30
CA LEU A 36 7.64 8.37 -11.29
C LEU A 36 8.51 9.36 -12.08
N ALA A 37 9.83 9.33 -11.89
CA ALA A 37 10.76 10.20 -12.60
C ALA A 37 10.76 9.92 -14.10
N LEU A 38 10.82 8.65 -14.51
CA LEU A 38 10.78 8.28 -15.92
C LEU A 38 9.47 8.73 -16.57
N TYR A 39 8.32 8.49 -15.92
CA TYR A 39 7.03 8.94 -16.43
C TYR A 39 6.98 10.47 -16.57
N PHE A 40 7.37 11.20 -15.53
CA PHE A 40 7.32 12.66 -15.53
C PHE A 40 8.24 13.27 -16.60
N ILE A 41 9.49 12.82 -16.68
CA ILE A 41 10.46 13.33 -17.67
C ILE A 41 9.98 13.03 -19.10
N THR A 42 9.54 11.80 -19.37
CA THR A 42 9.14 11.43 -20.73
C THR A 42 7.88 12.15 -21.19
N LYS A 43 6.87 12.31 -20.32
CA LYS A 43 5.64 13.02 -20.65
C LYS A 43 5.83 14.53 -20.78
N SER A 44 6.68 15.14 -19.94
CA SER A 44 6.97 16.58 -20.01
C SER A 44 7.78 16.94 -21.25
N LEU A 45 8.73 16.09 -21.64
CA LEU A 45 9.58 16.30 -22.82
C LEU A 45 8.95 15.81 -24.13
N GLY A 46 7.79 15.13 -24.09
CA GLY A 46 7.15 14.55 -25.28
C GLY A 46 7.95 13.41 -25.92
N LEU A 47 8.79 12.75 -25.13
CA LEU A 47 9.53 11.57 -25.58
C LEU A 47 8.53 10.41 -25.71
N TYR A 48 8.59 9.62 -26.80
CA TYR A 48 7.61 8.58 -27.21
C TYR A 48 6.37 9.06 -28.00
N HIS A 49 6.60 9.87 -29.05
CA HIS A 49 5.66 10.15 -30.16
C HIS A 49 4.28 10.76 -29.80
N LYS A 50 4.15 11.39 -28.62
CA LYS A 50 2.94 12.12 -28.22
C LYS A 50 3.25 13.58 -27.87
N LYS A 51 2.25 14.44 -28.04
CA LYS A 51 2.26 15.86 -27.63
C LYS A 51 2.84 15.99 -26.22
N THR A 52 3.67 17.01 -26.01
CA THR A 52 4.14 17.39 -24.67
C THR A 52 2.93 17.61 -23.75
N LEU A 53 2.99 17.04 -22.55
CA LEU A 53 2.01 17.32 -21.50
C LEU A 53 2.61 18.35 -20.55
N SER A 54 1.84 19.38 -20.19
CA SER A 54 2.26 20.30 -19.14
C SER A 54 2.37 19.55 -17.80
N ALA A 55 3.26 20.02 -16.93
CA ALA A 55 3.44 19.44 -15.60
C ALA A 55 2.11 19.36 -14.84
N ASP A 56 1.24 20.37 -14.98
CA ASP A 56 -0.09 20.37 -14.39
C ASP A 56 -0.90 19.18 -14.88
N VAL A 57 -0.99 18.94 -16.20
CA VAL A 57 -1.74 17.79 -16.75
C VAL A 57 -1.19 16.45 -16.25
N ILE A 58 0.12 16.32 -16.12
CA ILE A 58 0.78 15.11 -15.58
C ILE A 58 0.39 14.91 -14.11
N PHE A 59 0.52 15.94 -13.27
CA PHE A 59 0.12 15.89 -11.86
C PHE A 59 -1.38 15.65 -11.66
N LEU A 60 -2.21 16.03 -12.63
CA LEU A 60 -3.65 15.87 -12.55
C LEU A 60 -4.11 14.50 -13.04
N GLN A 61 -3.41 13.88 -14.00
CA GLN A 61 -3.57 12.45 -14.26
C GLN A 61 -3.31 11.67 -12.96
N ASP A 62 -2.32 12.10 -12.17
CA ASP A 62 -1.98 11.52 -10.88
C ASP A 62 -3.06 11.75 -9.78
N ILE A 63 -4.09 12.60 -10.01
CA ILE A 63 -5.19 12.87 -9.05
C ILE A 63 -6.09 11.69 -8.79
N THR A 64 -6.35 10.91 -9.83
CA THR A 64 -7.31 9.81 -9.75
C THR A 64 -6.72 8.55 -9.12
N PHE A 65 -5.44 8.58 -8.76
CA PHE A 65 -4.77 7.39 -8.31
C PHE A 65 -4.37 7.45 -6.84
N LEU A 66 -5.17 6.73 -6.08
CA LEU A 66 -4.80 6.21 -4.77
C LEU A 66 -3.41 5.53 -4.77
N SER A 67 -2.96 4.99 -5.92
CA SER A 67 -1.67 4.32 -6.13
C SER A 67 -0.45 5.25 -6.11
N GLU A 68 -0.60 6.50 -6.52
CA GLU A 68 0.49 7.46 -6.72
C GLU A 68 0.84 8.08 -5.38
N TRP A 69 -0.20 8.43 -4.63
CA TRP A 69 -0.08 8.79 -3.22
C TRP A 69 0.56 7.68 -2.42
N TYR A 70 0.14 6.43 -2.66
CA TYR A 70 0.81 5.28 -2.06
C TYR A 70 2.31 5.25 -2.38
N ALA A 71 2.70 5.41 -3.65
CA ALA A 71 4.10 5.42 -4.06
C ALA A 71 4.89 6.57 -3.40
N VAL A 72 4.30 7.76 -3.28
CA VAL A 72 4.90 8.91 -2.59
C VAL A 72 5.10 8.61 -1.09
N PHE A 73 4.10 8.03 -0.41
CA PHE A 73 4.25 7.65 1.00
C PHE A 73 5.28 6.56 1.21
N VAL A 74 5.36 5.57 0.31
CA VAL A 74 6.41 4.54 0.33
C VAL A 74 7.79 5.17 0.14
N MET A 75 7.93 6.12 -0.78
CA MET A 75 9.17 6.88 -1.00
C MET A 75 9.60 7.65 0.25
N ILE A 76 8.72 8.43 0.86
CA ILE A 76 9.01 9.19 2.09
C ILE A 76 9.40 8.24 3.23
N PHE A 77 8.61 7.17 3.44
CA PHE A 77 8.88 6.20 4.49
C PHE A 77 10.21 5.48 4.32
N CYS A 78 10.51 4.97 3.11
CA CYS A 78 11.76 4.28 2.85
C CYS A 78 12.95 5.23 3.02
N SER A 79 12.84 6.48 2.56
CA SER A 79 13.88 7.50 2.74
C SER A 79 14.18 7.75 4.23
N LEU A 80 13.13 7.94 5.05
CA LEU A 80 13.27 8.12 6.50
C LEU A 80 13.85 6.89 7.20
N LYS A 81 13.36 5.70 6.84
CA LYS A 81 13.82 4.42 7.42
C LYS A 81 15.28 4.18 7.09
N ILE A 82 15.69 4.32 5.82
CA ILE A 82 17.09 4.21 5.38
C ILE A 82 17.96 5.22 6.11
N SER A 83 17.56 6.49 6.14
CA SER A 83 18.33 7.55 6.81
C SER A 83 18.55 7.25 8.30
N ARG A 84 17.50 6.86 9.03
CA ARG A 84 17.62 6.49 10.46
C ARG A 84 18.47 5.25 10.68
N MET A 85 18.33 4.23 9.83
CA MET A 85 19.16 3.03 9.91
C MET A 85 20.64 3.36 9.64
N LEU A 86 20.96 4.15 8.61
CA LEU A 86 22.33 4.50 8.26
C LEU A 86 23.01 5.38 9.31
N THR A 87 22.27 6.28 9.95
CA THR A 87 22.78 7.19 10.99
C THR A 87 23.03 6.48 12.32
N THR A 88 22.09 5.64 12.76
CA THR A 88 22.16 4.97 14.07
C THR A 88 22.82 3.59 14.04
N LYS A 89 22.99 3.00 12.86
CA LYS A 89 23.44 1.60 12.65
C LYS A 89 22.55 0.55 13.32
N GLN A 90 21.31 0.90 13.64
CA GLN A 90 20.32 0.01 14.26
C GLN A 90 19.23 -0.39 13.27
N ILE A 91 18.58 -1.52 13.54
CA ILE A 91 17.45 -2.01 12.76
C ILE A 91 16.19 -1.29 13.23
N PHE A 92 15.45 -0.66 12.31
CA PHE A 92 14.15 -0.05 12.58
C PHE A 92 13.05 -0.82 11.88
N ILE A 93 12.10 -1.30 12.67
CA ILE A 93 10.93 -2.02 12.18
C ILE A 93 9.69 -1.19 12.53
N TYR A 94 9.04 -0.65 11.50
CA TYR A 94 7.82 0.13 11.67
C TYR A 94 6.61 -0.74 11.39
N LYS A 95 6.37 -1.73 12.27
CA LYS A 95 5.36 -2.79 12.06
C LYS A 95 4.02 -2.24 11.54
N TYR A 96 3.52 -1.15 12.13
CA TYR A 96 2.22 -0.56 11.78
C TYR A 96 2.21 0.06 10.39
N THR A 97 3.20 0.90 10.09
CA THR A 97 3.36 1.51 8.77
C THR A 97 3.52 0.46 7.68
N GLU A 98 4.35 -0.55 7.92
CA GLU A 98 4.60 -1.66 7.00
C GLU A 98 3.32 -2.46 6.72
N TYR A 99 2.46 -2.67 7.74
CA TYR A 99 1.15 -3.30 7.56
C TYR A 99 0.17 -2.46 6.75
N SER A 100 0.07 -1.16 7.07
CA SER A 100 -0.80 -0.25 6.34
C SER A 100 -0.38 -0.18 4.87
N PHE A 101 0.91 -0.08 4.57
CA PHE A 101 1.40 -0.09 3.19
C PHE A 101 1.21 -1.42 2.49
N THR A 102 1.36 -2.55 3.18
CA THR A 102 1.11 -3.86 2.56
C THR A 102 -0.37 -4.00 2.21
N SER A 103 -1.26 -3.62 3.12
CA SER A 103 -2.71 -3.66 2.90
C SER A 103 -3.13 -2.75 1.73
N TRP A 104 -2.58 -1.54 1.71
CA TRP A 104 -2.80 -0.60 0.62
C TRP A 104 -2.26 -1.15 -0.72
N SER A 105 -1.07 -1.74 -0.72
CA SER A 105 -0.43 -2.33 -1.92
C SER A 105 -1.25 -3.48 -2.53
N ILE A 106 -1.83 -4.34 -1.69
CA ILE A 106 -2.69 -5.45 -2.14
C ILE A 106 -3.95 -4.89 -2.81
N PHE A 107 -4.52 -3.84 -2.25
CA PHE A 107 -5.75 -3.28 -2.79
C PHE A 107 -5.53 -2.53 -4.10
N ILE A 108 -4.48 -1.72 -4.23
CA ILE A 108 -4.18 -1.09 -5.52
C ILE A 108 -3.90 -2.14 -6.59
N PHE A 109 -3.27 -3.27 -6.22
CA PHE A 109 -3.10 -4.42 -7.11
C PHE A 109 -4.45 -5.04 -7.52
N LEU A 110 -5.35 -5.29 -6.57
CA LEU A 110 -6.68 -5.84 -6.86
C LEU A 110 -7.53 -4.91 -7.71
N LEU A 111 -7.52 -3.60 -7.42
CA LEU A 111 -8.19 -2.59 -8.24
C LEU A 111 -7.61 -2.56 -9.66
N TYR A 112 -6.29 -2.65 -9.79
CA TYR A 112 -5.62 -2.68 -11.08
C TYR A 112 -6.00 -3.92 -11.89
N ILE A 113 -6.05 -5.11 -11.26
CA ILE A 113 -6.54 -6.33 -11.92
C ILE A 113 -8.00 -6.16 -12.36
N ALA A 114 -8.86 -5.63 -11.50
CA ALA A 114 -10.27 -5.40 -11.84
C ALA A 114 -10.40 -4.44 -13.03
N GLY A 115 -9.65 -3.32 -13.02
CA GLY A 115 -9.58 -2.39 -14.15
C GLY A 115 -9.08 -3.04 -15.42
N PHE A 116 -8.05 -3.89 -15.32
CA PHE A 116 -7.51 -4.62 -16.46
C PHE A 116 -8.55 -5.57 -17.08
N ILE A 117 -9.25 -6.35 -16.26
CA ILE A 117 -10.33 -7.25 -16.71
C ILE A 117 -11.47 -6.48 -17.38
N MET A 118 -11.80 -5.29 -16.87
CA MET A 118 -12.84 -4.43 -17.44
C MET A 118 -12.39 -3.65 -18.68
N GLY A 119 -11.12 -3.78 -19.11
CA GLY A 119 -10.57 -3.02 -20.22
C GLY A 119 -10.27 -1.55 -19.90
N GLN A 120 -10.32 -1.15 -18.63
CA GLN A 120 -10.21 0.22 -18.11
C GLN A 120 -8.87 0.47 -17.39
N ALA A 121 -7.81 -0.30 -17.66
CA ALA A 121 -6.51 -0.07 -17.05
C ALA A 121 -5.68 0.94 -17.86
N ILE A 122 -4.85 1.75 -17.18
CA ILE A 122 -3.98 2.79 -17.78
C ILE A 122 -3.20 2.29 -19.01
N ILE A 123 -2.69 1.06 -18.91
CA ILE A 123 -1.90 0.39 -19.96
C ILE A 123 -2.67 0.23 -21.29
N ASN A 124 -4.01 0.25 -21.25
CA ASN A 124 -4.84 0.07 -22.43
C ASN A 124 -4.89 1.35 -23.29
N ASP A 125 -4.85 2.52 -22.64
CA ASP A 125 -4.95 3.84 -23.29
C ASP A 125 -3.58 4.39 -23.71
N ASP A 126 -2.52 4.05 -22.97
CA ASP A 126 -1.15 4.45 -23.30
C ASP A 126 -0.15 3.30 -23.13
N LYS A 127 0.25 2.75 -24.27
CA LYS A 127 1.11 1.55 -24.37
C LYS A 127 2.60 1.88 -24.44
N ASP A 128 2.99 3.12 -24.19
CA ASP A 128 4.41 3.48 -24.15
C ASP A 128 5.11 2.84 -22.94
N PHE A 129 6.42 2.61 -23.08
CA PHE A 129 7.21 1.97 -22.03
C PHE A 129 7.15 2.72 -20.68
N PRO A 130 7.21 4.06 -20.62
CA PRO A 130 7.11 4.79 -19.36
C PRO A 130 5.78 4.58 -18.63
N THR A 131 4.64 4.58 -19.34
CA THR A 131 3.33 4.33 -18.71
C THR A 131 3.22 2.88 -18.25
N LEU A 132 3.69 1.93 -19.06
CA LEU A 132 3.75 0.52 -18.70
C LEU A 132 4.60 0.29 -17.45
N TYR A 133 5.81 0.86 -17.42
CA TYR A 133 6.74 0.71 -16.31
C TYR A 133 6.17 1.31 -15.02
N ARG A 134 5.57 2.50 -15.08
CA ARG A 134 4.86 3.11 -13.95
C ARG A 134 3.73 2.21 -13.43
N ALA A 135 2.85 1.78 -14.33
CA ALA A 135 1.69 0.96 -13.97
C ALA A 135 2.12 -0.36 -13.30
N LEU A 136 3.05 -1.10 -13.92
CA LEU A 136 3.55 -2.36 -13.37
C LEU A 136 4.33 -2.16 -12.06
N THR A 137 5.12 -1.10 -11.96
CA THR A 137 5.92 -0.87 -10.75
C THR A 137 5.04 -0.61 -9.54
N ILE A 138 4.07 0.29 -9.67
CA ILE A 138 3.21 0.71 -8.55
C ILE A 138 2.18 -0.38 -8.21
N HIS A 139 1.58 -1.00 -9.22
CA HIS A 139 0.46 -1.91 -9.01
C HIS A 139 0.87 -3.38 -8.92
N VAL A 140 2.08 -3.77 -9.33
CA VAL A 140 2.51 -5.18 -9.35
C VAL A 140 3.81 -5.40 -8.58
N ILE A 141 4.90 -4.73 -8.98
CA ILE A 141 6.24 -4.98 -8.41
C ILE A 141 6.27 -4.62 -6.91
N ILE A 142 5.89 -3.38 -6.55
CA ILE A 142 5.90 -2.94 -5.16
C ILE A 142 4.97 -3.81 -4.27
N PRO A 143 3.73 -4.11 -4.68
CA PRO A 143 2.86 -5.05 -3.94
C PRO A 143 3.49 -6.44 -3.77
N ILE A 144 4.11 -7.00 -4.80
CA ILE A 144 4.80 -8.31 -4.69
C ILE A 144 5.94 -8.23 -3.69
N ILE A 145 6.73 -7.15 -3.66
CA ILE A 145 7.81 -6.96 -2.68
C ILE A 145 7.22 -6.96 -1.26
N TRP A 146 6.14 -6.21 -1.01
CA TRP A 146 5.49 -6.18 0.30
C TRP A 146 4.90 -7.53 0.72
N VAL A 147 4.17 -8.20 -0.17
CA VAL A 147 3.59 -9.51 0.11
C VAL A 147 4.69 -10.53 0.40
N THR A 148 5.72 -10.60 -0.45
CA THR A 148 6.87 -11.49 -0.26
C THR A 148 7.55 -11.21 1.07
N TYR A 149 7.80 -9.94 1.38
CA TYR A 149 8.38 -9.52 2.65
C TYR A 149 7.56 -9.99 3.86
N PHE A 150 6.25 -9.78 3.84
CA PHE A 150 5.37 -10.21 4.93
C PHE A 150 5.19 -11.72 5.03
N SER A 151 5.19 -12.45 3.90
CA SER A 151 5.16 -13.91 3.88
C SER A 151 6.42 -14.54 4.46
N LEU A 152 7.58 -13.90 4.23
CA LEU A 152 8.87 -14.34 4.74
C LEU A 152 9.10 -14.00 6.21
N PHE A 153 8.51 -12.91 6.70
CA PHE A 153 8.63 -12.46 8.09
C PHE A 153 7.25 -12.24 8.70
N PRO A 154 6.44 -13.30 8.86
CA PRO A 154 5.14 -13.18 9.51
C PRO A 154 5.36 -12.63 10.93
N LEU A 155 4.74 -11.49 11.21
CA LEU A 155 4.82 -10.88 12.52
C LEU A 155 3.94 -11.67 13.48
N ASN A 156 4.57 -12.50 14.31
CA ASN A 156 3.93 -13.06 15.49
C ASN A 156 3.91 -11.99 16.58
N ASP A 157 2.77 -11.33 16.78
CA ASP A 157 2.51 -10.55 18.00
C ASP A 157 1.02 -10.49 18.32
N GLN A 158 0.66 -10.77 19.58
CA GLN A 158 -0.59 -10.30 20.16
C GLN A 158 -0.53 -8.76 20.23
N LYS A 159 -1.35 -8.10 19.41
CA LYS A 159 -1.41 -6.63 19.40
C LYS A 159 -2.07 -6.14 20.70
N THR A 160 -1.68 -4.97 21.19
CA THR A 160 -2.44 -4.29 22.24
C THR A 160 -3.48 -3.34 21.62
N LYS A 161 -4.55 -3.01 22.35
CA LYS A 161 -5.56 -2.03 21.92
C LYS A 161 -4.92 -0.71 21.43
N LYS A 162 -3.92 -0.20 22.17
CA LYS A 162 -3.21 1.05 21.85
C LYS A 162 -2.51 0.99 20.48
N GLN A 163 -1.88 -0.14 20.18
CA GLN A 163 -1.14 -0.34 18.94
C GLN A 163 -2.03 -0.41 17.70
N ILE A 164 -3.27 -0.87 17.86
CA ILE A 164 -4.25 -0.86 16.76
C ILE A 164 -4.74 0.55 16.51
N TRP A 165 -5.07 1.28 17.58
CA TRP A 165 -5.49 2.68 17.46
C TRP A 165 -4.43 3.55 16.79
N LEU A 166 -3.15 3.35 17.09
CA LEU A 166 -2.06 4.07 16.41
C LEU A 166 -1.97 3.74 14.91
N GLY A 167 -2.12 2.47 14.52
CA GLY A 167 -2.16 2.08 13.10
C GLY A 167 -3.39 2.61 12.37
N THR A 168 -4.55 2.60 13.04
CA THR A 168 -5.78 3.20 12.53
C THR A 168 -5.64 4.71 12.36
N LEU A 169 -5.04 5.40 13.33
CA LEU A 169 -4.79 6.84 13.28
C LEU A 169 -3.88 7.20 12.11
N GLN A 170 -2.81 6.44 11.89
CA GLN A 170 -1.92 6.66 10.74
C GLN A 170 -2.66 6.50 9.41
N THR A 171 -3.47 5.46 9.28
CA THR A 171 -4.27 5.20 8.07
C THR A 171 -5.32 6.29 7.85
N PHE A 172 -5.93 6.78 8.93
CA PHE A 172 -6.87 7.90 8.91
C PHE A 172 -6.18 9.23 8.52
N SER A 173 -5.00 9.53 9.05
CA SER A 173 -4.26 10.74 8.67
C SER A 173 -3.91 10.76 7.19
N ILE A 174 -3.46 9.63 6.65
CA ILE A 174 -3.19 9.46 5.21
C ILE A 174 -4.46 9.75 4.39
N LEU A 175 -5.61 9.21 4.81
CA LEU A 175 -6.89 9.47 4.17
C LEU A 175 -7.26 10.96 4.20
N CYS A 176 -7.08 11.62 5.35
CA CYS A 176 -7.38 13.04 5.49
C CYS A 176 -6.51 13.89 4.54
N PHE A 177 -5.22 13.60 4.44
CA PHE A 177 -4.33 14.30 3.49
C PHE A 177 -4.73 14.06 2.05
N TYR A 178 -5.08 12.82 1.69
CA TYR A 178 -5.56 12.48 0.35
C TYR A 178 -6.88 13.17 0.02
N ALA A 179 -7.86 13.14 0.93
CA ALA A 179 -9.16 13.78 0.76
C ALA A 179 -9.06 15.31 0.69
N LEU A 180 -8.20 15.92 1.52
CA LEU A 180 -7.92 17.36 1.45
C LEU A 180 -7.29 17.73 0.10
N TRP A 181 -6.34 16.94 -0.39
CA TRP A 181 -5.73 17.17 -1.69
C TRP A 181 -6.71 17.01 -2.84
N LEU A 182 -7.58 15.99 -2.81
CA LEU A 182 -8.68 15.84 -3.76
C LEU A 182 -9.61 17.07 -3.74
N LEU A 183 -10.00 17.54 -2.55
CA LEU A 183 -10.85 18.71 -2.38
C LEU A 183 -10.19 19.95 -3.01
N LEU A 184 -8.91 20.21 -2.70
CA LEU A 184 -8.16 21.35 -3.22
C LEU A 184 -7.99 21.31 -4.74
N ARG A 185 -8.01 20.13 -5.37
CA ARG A 185 -7.82 19.99 -6.82
C ARG A 185 -9.11 19.90 -7.62
N LEU A 186 -10.20 19.45 -7.01
CA LEU A 186 -11.49 19.25 -7.65
C LEU A 186 -12.48 20.41 -7.38
N LEU A 187 -12.11 21.41 -6.56
CA LEU A 187 -12.95 22.59 -6.30
C LEU A 187 -13.18 23.42 -7.58
N PRO A 188 -14.44 23.75 -7.91
CA PRO A 188 -14.76 24.60 -9.05
C PRO A 188 -14.13 25.99 -8.89
N GLY A 189 -13.43 26.47 -9.93
CA GLY A 189 -12.72 27.76 -9.93
C GLY A 189 -11.20 27.66 -10.02
N ILE A 190 -10.63 26.46 -9.83
CA ILE A 190 -9.22 26.17 -10.13
C ILE A 190 -9.21 25.59 -11.55
N SER A 191 -9.22 26.49 -12.54
CA SER A 191 -9.52 26.18 -13.94
C SER A 191 -8.74 24.97 -14.46
N LEU A 192 -9.45 23.95 -14.92
CA LEU A 192 -8.87 22.87 -15.69
C LEU A 192 -9.92 22.33 -16.64
N ASP A 193 -9.84 22.80 -17.88
CA ASP A 193 -10.64 22.41 -19.05
C ASP A 193 -11.31 21.04 -18.87
N ASP A 194 -12.61 21.04 -18.52
CA ASP A 194 -13.40 19.85 -18.16
C ASP A 194 -13.38 18.75 -19.24
N LYS A 195 -13.03 19.11 -20.48
CA LYS A 195 -12.92 18.20 -21.64
C LYS A 195 -11.63 17.38 -21.69
N ILE A 196 -10.56 17.76 -20.98
CA ILE A 196 -9.30 16.99 -20.94
C ILE A 196 -9.45 15.73 -20.08
N TRP A 197 -10.49 15.67 -19.24
CA TRP A 197 -10.66 14.71 -18.15
C TRP A 197 -11.45 13.45 -18.48
N VAL A 198 -12.41 13.52 -19.42
CA VAL A 198 -13.37 12.43 -19.64
C VAL A 198 -12.69 11.18 -20.22
N ASP A 199 -11.75 11.37 -21.14
CA ASP A 199 -11.10 10.28 -21.89
C ASP A 199 -9.73 9.87 -21.34
N LYS A 200 -9.31 10.45 -20.20
CA LYS A 200 -7.96 10.24 -19.63
C LYS A 200 -7.96 9.70 -18.21
N ILE A 201 -9.13 9.46 -17.62
CA ILE A 201 -9.26 8.82 -16.32
C ILE A 201 -9.39 7.32 -16.58
N PRO A 202 -8.43 6.49 -16.14
CA PRO A 202 -8.42 5.06 -16.45
C PRO A 202 -9.67 4.37 -15.90
N TYR A 203 -10.11 4.77 -14.71
CA TYR A 203 -11.37 4.32 -14.14
C TYR A 203 -12.49 5.34 -14.41
N SER A 204 -12.74 5.64 -15.68
CA SER A 204 -13.73 6.64 -16.11
C SER A 204 -15.08 6.45 -15.39
N PHE A 205 -15.52 5.20 -15.18
CA PHE A 205 -16.77 4.84 -14.50
C PHE A 205 -16.87 5.29 -13.03
N ILE A 206 -15.75 5.45 -12.31
CA ILE A 206 -15.70 6.02 -10.95
C ILE A 206 -15.11 7.43 -10.97
N SER A 207 -14.96 8.07 -12.13
CA SER A 207 -14.42 9.43 -12.17
C SER A 207 -15.30 10.41 -11.38
N PRO A 208 -14.72 11.42 -10.72
CA PRO A 208 -15.48 12.46 -10.03
C PRO A 208 -16.45 13.21 -10.96
N TYR A 209 -16.23 13.16 -12.29
CA TYR A 209 -17.12 13.72 -13.30
C TYR A 209 -18.35 12.86 -13.57
N ASN A 210 -18.21 11.53 -13.56
CA ASN A 210 -19.31 10.60 -13.80
C ASN A 210 -20.18 10.37 -12.56
N ILE A 211 -19.55 10.27 -11.37
CA ILE A 211 -20.29 10.00 -10.13
C ILE A 211 -20.49 11.24 -9.25
N GLY A 212 -19.82 12.35 -9.55
CA GLY A 212 -19.81 13.58 -8.75
C GLY A 212 -18.71 13.57 -7.69
N ILE A 213 -18.03 14.71 -7.50
CA ILE A 213 -16.88 14.89 -6.59
C ILE A 213 -17.18 14.42 -5.16
N ILE A 214 -18.35 14.75 -4.63
CA ILE A 214 -18.76 14.35 -3.27
C ILE A 214 -18.86 12.81 -3.18
N LYS A 215 -19.50 12.16 -4.16
CA LYS A 215 -19.59 10.69 -4.18
C LYS A 215 -18.22 10.04 -4.37
N TYR A 216 -17.36 10.64 -5.19
CA TYR A 216 -15.99 10.18 -5.38
C TYR A 216 -15.17 10.22 -4.07
N ILE A 217 -15.26 11.33 -3.33
CA ILE A 217 -14.62 11.46 -2.01
C ILE A 217 -15.20 10.41 -1.04
N LEU A 218 -16.52 10.21 -1.03
CA LEU A 218 -17.16 9.20 -0.17
C LEU A 218 -16.77 7.76 -0.52
N VAL A 219 -16.64 7.42 -1.81
CA VAL A 219 -16.15 6.11 -2.26
C VAL A 219 -14.71 5.88 -1.77
N ASN A 220 -13.85 6.89 -1.90
CA ASN A 220 -12.48 6.82 -1.38
C ASN A 220 -12.46 6.67 0.15
N ILE A 221 -13.28 7.44 0.89
CA ILE A 221 -13.43 7.28 2.35
C ILE A 221 -13.93 5.88 2.71
N GLY A 222 -14.89 5.33 1.95
CA GLY A 222 -15.42 4.00 2.13
C GLY A 222 -14.36 2.91 1.95
N ILE A 223 -13.56 3.01 0.89
CA ILE A 223 -12.40 2.14 0.64
C ILE A 223 -11.44 2.17 1.84
N PHE A 224 -11.13 3.34 2.37
CA PHE A 224 -10.28 3.46 3.55
C PHE A 224 -10.93 2.92 4.83
N GLY A 225 -12.25 3.07 4.98
CA GLY A 225 -13.02 2.47 6.06
C GLY A 225 -12.94 0.93 6.04
N VAL A 226 -12.93 0.31 4.85
CA VAL A 226 -12.72 -1.13 4.69
C VAL A 226 -11.33 -1.57 5.17
N PHE A 227 -10.27 -0.78 4.90
CA PHE A 227 -8.93 -1.09 5.42
C PHE A 227 -8.84 -1.03 6.94
N ILE A 228 -9.37 0.04 7.52
CA ILE A 228 -9.35 0.26 8.97
C ILE A 228 -10.15 -0.86 9.65
N SER A 229 -11.33 -1.19 9.13
CA SER A 229 -12.18 -2.26 9.68
C SER A 229 -11.54 -3.64 9.52
N GLY A 230 -10.91 -3.96 8.38
CA GLY A 230 -10.19 -5.23 8.18
C GLY A 230 -9.01 -5.39 9.15
N TYR A 231 -8.24 -4.32 9.37
CA TYR A 231 -7.14 -4.31 10.34
C TYR A 231 -7.63 -4.52 11.78
N ILE A 232 -8.73 -3.85 12.16
CA ILE A 232 -9.38 -3.99 13.47
C ILE A 232 -9.98 -5.40 13.63
N PHE A 233 -10.66 -5.92 12.62
CA PHE A 233 -11.29 -7.24 12.62
C PHE A 233 -10.24 -8.34 12.82
N THR A 234 -9.14 -8.29 12.06
CA THR A 234 -8.04 -9.25 12.17
C THR A 234 -7.45 -9.28 13.59
N TYR A 235 -7.37 -8.13 14.25
CA TYR A 235 -6.97 -8.09 15.65
C TYR A 235 -7.94 -8.80 16.58
N TYR A 236 -9.24 -8.46 16.52
CA TYR A 236 -10.22 -9.06 17.42
C TYR A 236 -10.36 -10.56 17.20
N LEU A 237 -10.26 -11.01 15.94
CA LEU A 237 -10.21 -12.43 15.59
C LEU A 237 -9.00 -13.13 16.21
N ASN A 238 -7.79 -12.55 16.08
CA ASN A 238 -6.59 -13.09 16.71
C ASN A 238 -6.72 -13.16 18.24
N ASN A 239 -7.27 -12.13 18.87
CA ASN A 239 -7.44 -12.10 20.32
C ASN A 239 -8.45 -13.17 20.79
N PHE A 240 -9.53 -13.37 20.03
CA PHE A 240 -10.52 -14.43 20.29
C PHE A 240 -9.90 -15.83 20.18
N ILE A 241 -9.17 -16.10 19.09
CA ILE A 241 -8.48 -17.39 18.87
C ILE A 241 -7.48 -17.64 20.00
N TYR A 242 -6.68 -16.65 20.37
CA TYR A 242 -5.68 -16.78 21.42
C TYR A 242 -6.28 -17.07 22.80
N LYS A 243 -7.38 -16.37 23.14
CA LYS A 243 -8.15 -16.62 24.38
C LYS A 243 -8.73 -18.04 24.40
N LYS A 244 -9.22 -18.54 23.26
CA LYS A 244 -9.73 -19.91 23.13
C LYS A 244 -8.61 -20.94 23.35
N ILE A 245 -7.43 -20.72 22.78
CA ILE A 245 -6.26 -21.60 22.95
C ILE A 245 -5.80 -21.63 24.41
N THR A 246 -5.67 -20.48 25.07
CA THR A 246 -5.24 -20.41 26.49
C THR A 246 -6.27 -21.04 27.43
N THR A 247 -7.57 -20.84 27.19
CA THR A 247 -8.63 -21.44 28.00
C THR A 247 -8.66 -22.97 27.85
N ASN A 248 -8.44 -23.49 26.63
CA ASN A 248 -8.35 -24.93 26.39
C ASN A 248 -7.11 -25.54 27.03
N LYS A 249 -5.97 -24.84 27.01
CA LYS A 249 -4.73 -25.29 27.67
C LYS A 249 -4.89 -25.36 29.19
N GLN A 250 -5.54 -24.36 29.82
CA GLN A 250 -5.86 -24.39 31.26
C GLN A 250 -6.84 -25.49 31.65
N LYS A 251 -7.79 -25.86 30.76
CA LYS A 251 -8.69 -26.99 31.00
C LYS A 251 -7.96 -28.34 30.93
N LEU A 252 -7.02 -28.50 29.99
CA LEU A 252 -6.17 -29.69 29.88
C LEU A 252 -5.27 -29.87 31.12
N ASP A 253 -4.55 -28.84 31.54
CA ASP A 253 -3.70 -28.87 32.75
C ASP A 253 -4.50 -29.18 34.02
N LYS A 254 -5.75 -28.70 34.12
CA LYS A 254 -6.65 -29.04 35.23
C LYS A 254 -7.11 -30.50 35.17
N SER A 255 -7.36 -31.05 33.98
CA SER A 255 -7.77 -32.46 33.83
C SER A 255 -6.62 -33.42 34.16
N GLU A 256 -5.38 -33.11 33.75
CA GLU A 256 -4.20 -33.94 34.08
C GLU A 256 -3.93 -33.95 35.59
N LYS A 257 -4.11 -32.81 36.29
CA LYS A 257 -4.02 -32.74 37.75
C LYS A 257 -5.12 -33.49 38.52
N ILE A 258 -6.26 -33.77 37.88
CA ILE A 258 -7.35 -34.56 38.48
C ILE A 258 -7.11 -36.05 38.29
N ILE A 259 -6.47 -36.46 37.20
CA ILE A 259 -6.17 -37.87 36.88
C ILE A 259 -4.92 -38.38 37.64
N THR A 260 -4.05 -37.49 38.10
CA THR A 260 -2.80 -37.82 38.82
C THR A 260 -2.92 -37.81 40.36
N LYS A 261 -4.14 -37.78 40.91
CA LYS A 261 -4.42 -38.02 42.34
C LYS A 261 -5.06 -39.39 42.53
#